data_AF-A0A4Q2YQ52-F1
#
_entry.id   AF-A0A4Q2YQ52-F1
#
_cell.length_a   1.000
_cell.length_b   1.000
_cell.length_c   1.000
_cell.angle_alpha   90.00
_cell.angle_beta   90.00
_cell.angle_gamma   90.00
#
_symmetry.space_group_name_H-M   'P 1'
#
loop_
_entity.id
_entity.type
_entity.pdbx_description
1 polymer ?
#
loop_
_entity_poly.entity_id
_entity_poly.type
_entity_poly.pdbx_seq_one_letter_code
_entity_poly.pdbx_strand_id
1 'polypeptide(L)'
;MTTAPITELTTRARDVFRLVVDAYLETGQPVGSRTLSKLAALNLSPASIRNVMQDLEEFGLLASPHTSAGRLPTEQGLRLFVDGMMQVAEPSAEDRAQIEASLSDAGPIESALA
;
A
#
# COMPACT_ATOMS: atom_id res chain seq x y z
N MET A 1 -17.99 -8.42 4.07
CA MET A 1 -16.72 -8.86 3.47
C MET A 1 -15.69 -8.81 4.59
N THR A 2 -15.24 -9.97 5.04
CA THR A 2 -14.41 -10.10 6.24
C THR A 2 -12.95 -9.94 5.83
N THR A 3 -12.38 -8.76 6.03
CA THR A 3 -10.93 -8.54 5.91
C THR A 3 -10.25 -9.49 6.91
N ALA A 4 -9.34 -10.35 6.46
CA ALA A 4 -8.55 -11.18 7.36
C ALA A 4 -7.87 -10.28 8.41
N PRO A 5 -8.02 -10.55 9.71
CA PRO A 5 -7.47 -9.68 10.72
C PRO A 5 -5.94 -9.71 10.61
N ILE A 6 -5.35 -8.53 10.69
CA ILE A 6 -3.91 -8.27 10.67
C ILE A 6 -3.11 -9.21 11.60
N THR A 7 -3.75 -9.73 12.65
CA THR A 7 -3.20 -10.70 13.62
C THR A 7 -2.86 -12.08 13.03
N GLU A 8 -3.44 -12.45 11.88
CA GLU A 8 -3.16 -13.73 11.21
C GLU A 8 -1.86 -13.69 10.38
N LEU A 9 -1.35 -12.49 10.08
CA LEU A 9 -0.09 -12.35 9.35
C LEU A 9 1.10 -12.43 10.29
N THR A 10 2.08 -13.27 9.92
CA THR A 10 3.40 -13.29 10.57
C THR A 10 4.07 -11.92 10.45
N THR A 11 4.98 -11.58 11.37
CA THR A 11 5.78 -10.34 11.30
C THR A 11 6.46 -10.20 9.94
N ARG A 12 7.03 -11.31 9.43
CA ARG A 12 7.66 -11.35 8.11
C ARG A 12 6.70 -11.01 6.97
N ALA A 13 5.49 -11.57 6.99
CA ALA A 13 4.47 -11.31 5.97
C ALA A 13 4.01 -9.85 6.02
N ARG A 14 3.83 -9.30 7.22
CA ARG A 14 3.49 -7.90 7.43
C ARG A 14 4.56 -6.95 6.89
N ASP A 15 5.84 -7.21 7.18
CA ASP A 15 6.94 -6.37 6.73
C ASP A 15 7.08 -6.36 5.21
N VAL A 16 6.99 -7.54 4.59
CA VAL A 16 7.02 -7.67 3.12
C VAL A 16 5.79 -6.96 2.51
N PHE A 17 4.61 -7.18 3.06
CA PHE A 17 3.38 -6.57 2.55
C PHE A 17 3.43 -5.04 2.62
N ARG A 18 3.85 -4.48 3.76
CA ARG A 18 4.04 -3.04 3.93
C ARG A 18 4.96 -2.47 2.85
N LEU A 19 6.12 -3.10 2.63
CA LEU A 19 7.07 -2.62 1.61
C LEU A 19 6.56 -2.75 0.17
N VAL A 20 5.73 -3.76 -0.11
CA VAL A 20 5.03 -3.85 -1.41
C VAL A 20 4.07 -2.67 -1.59
N VAL A 21 3.25 -2.38 -0.57
CA VAL A 21 2.28 -1.27 -0.63
C VAL A 21 3.00 0.07 -0.75
N ASP A 22 4.03 0.33 0.06
CA ASP A 22 4.81 1.57 0.01
C ASP A 22 5.41 1.78 -1.40
N ALA A 23 6.10 0.78 -1.94
CA ALA A 23 6.71 0.87 -3.27
C ALA A 23 5.66 1.00 -4.40
N TYR A 24 4.49 0.39 -4.24
CA TYR A 24 3.38 0.55 -5.17
C TYR A 24 2.78 1.96 -5.10
N LEU A 25 2.59 2.53 -3.92
CA LEU A 25 2.06 3.89 -3.77
C LEU A 25 3.01 4.95 -4.33
N GLU A 26 4.32 4.70 -4.27
CA GLU A 26 5.34 5.60 -4.87
C GLU A 26 5.34 5.56 -6.41
N THR A 27 5.10 4.39 -7.01
CA THR A 27 5.39 4.18 -8.46
C THR A 27 4.16 3.84 -9.30
N GLY A 28 3.09 3.35 -8.68
CA GLY A 28 1.94 2.75 -9.36
C GLY A 28 2.26 1.45 -10.09
N GLN A 29 3.46 0.88 -9.95
CA GLN A 29 3.91 -0.29 -10.70
C GLN A 29 3.91 -1.57 -9.85
N PRO A 30 3.64 -2.75 -10.44
CA PRO A 30 3.81 -4.02 -9.75
C PRO A 30 5.24 -4.20 -9.21
N VAL A 31 5.35 -4.70 -7.99
CA VAL A 31 6.61 -4.77 -7.25
C VAL A 31 7.18 -6.19 -7.32
N GLY A 32 8.45 -6.30 -7.69
CA GLY A 32 9.16 -7.58 -7.78
C GLY A 32 9.98 -7.90 -6.52
N SER A 33 10.15 -9.18 -6.21
CA SER A 33 10.91 -9.63 -5.03
C SER A 33 12.39 -9.21 -5.05
N ARG A 34 12.98 -9.04 -6.24
CA ARG A 34 14.35 -8.51 -6.41
C ARG A 34 14.46 -7.02 -6.09
N THR A 35 13.39 -6.26 -6.30
CA THR A 35 13.35 -4.85 -5.91
C THR A 35 13.33 -4.74 -4.39
N LEU A 36 12.45 -5.51 -3.74
CA LEU A 36 12.33 -5.54 -2.29
C LEU A 36 13.58 -6.09 -1.59
N SER A 37 14.26 -7.09 -2.15
CA SER A 37 15.47 -7.65 -1.53
C SER A 37 16.63 -6.66 -1.44
N LYS A 38 16.59 -5.57 -2.21
CA LYS A 38 17.61 -4.51 -2.14
C LYS A 38 17.36 -3.55 -0.98
N LEU A 39 16.17 -3.58 -0.37
CA LEU A 39 15.84 -2.78 0.80
C LEU A 39 16.44 -3.45 2.03
N ALA A 40 17.34 -2.73 2.71
CA ALA A 40 18.11 -3.24 3.85
C ALA A 40 17.24 -3.76 5.01
N ALA A 41 15.97 -3.33 5.08
CA ALA A 41 15.06 -3.66 6.17
C ALA A 41 14.63 -5.15 6.23
N LEU A 42 14.66 -5.89 5.12
CA LEU A 42 14.05 -7.22 5.08
C LEU A 42 14.98 -8.37 5.47
N ASN A 43 16.30 -8.26 5.32
CA ASN A 43 17.25 -9.38 5.54
C ASN A 43 16.78 -10.72 4.90
N LEU A 44 16.10 -10.66 3.74
CA LEU A 44 15.55 -11.83 3.04
C LEU A 44 16.07 -11.91 1.60
N SER A 45 16.24 -13.14 1.12
CA SER A 45 16.56 -13.39 -0.29
C SER A 45 15.37 -13.07 -1.20
N PRO A 46 15.60 -12.77 -2.50
CA PRO A 46 14.51 -12.62 -3.48
C PRO A 46 13.59 -13.84 -3.59
N ALA A 47 14.11 -15.04 -3.33
CA ALA A 47 13.31 -16.27 -3.34
C ALA A 47 12.39 -16.34 -2.11
N SER A 48 12.92 -16.02 -0.92
CA SER A 48 12.15 -15.97 0.32
C SER A 48 11.03 -14.92 0.24
N ILE A 49 11.32 -13.75 -0.32
CA ILE A 49 10.33 -12.69 -0.54
C ILE A 49 9.25 -13.15 -1.53
N ARG A 50 9.63 -13.82 -2.63
CA ARG A 50 8.65 -14.35 -3.59
C ARG A 50 7.66 -15.31 -2.93
N ASN A 51 8.14 -16.21 -2.06
CA ASN A 51 7.27 -17.14 -1.35
C ASN A 51 6.28 -16.40 -0.44
N VAL A 52 6.76 -15.40 0.32
CA VAL A 52 5.86 -14.56 1.14
C VAL A 52 4.82 -13.84 0.29
N MET A 53 5.24 -13.28 -0.85
CA MET A 53 4.32 -12.59 -1.75
C MET A 53 3.29 -13.53 -2.39
N GLN A 54 3.63 -14.81 -2.56
CA GLN A 54 2.69 -15.84 -2.97
C GLN A 54 1.68 -16.13 -1.85
N ASP A 55 2.14 -16.33 -0.61
CA ASP A 55 1.24 -16.53 0.55
C ASP A 55 0.26 -15.35 0.68
N LEU A 56 0.75 -14.11 0.54
CA LEU A 56 -0.06 -12.88 0.56
C LEU A 56 -1.06 -12.78 -0.60
N GLU A 57 -0.75 -13.35 -1.76
CA GLU A 57 -1.68 -13.46 -2.89
C GLU A 57 -2.75 -14.52 -2.64
N GLU A 58 -2.38 -15.65 -2.04
CA GLU A 58 -3.33 -16.69 -1.61
C GLU A 58 -4.29 -16.15 -0.53
N PHE A 59 -3.84 -15.21 0.31
CA PHE A 59 -4.68 -14.46 1.24
C PHE A 59 -5.53 -13.34 0.58
N GLY A 60 -5.39 -13.13 -0.73
CA GLY A 60 -6.13 -12.11 -1.48
C GLY A 60 -5.67 -10.66 -1.21
N LEU A 61 -4.53 -10.47 -0.55
CA LEU A 61 -3.98 -9.14 -0.23
C LEU A 61 -3.12 -8.59 -1.37
N LEU A 62 -2.49 -9.47 -2.13
CA LEU A 62 -1.73 -9.16 -3.33
C LEU A 62 -2.38 -9.82 -4.54
N ALA A 63 -2.11 -9.28 -5.72
CA ALA A 63 -2.44 -9.89 -7.00
C ALA A 63 -1.26 -9.77 -7.96
N SER A 64 -1.27 -10.58 -9.01
CA SER A 64 -0.34 -10.44 -10.13
C SER A 64 -1.07 -10.04 -11.40
N PRO A 65 -0.57 -9.05 -12.15
CA PRO A 65 -1.11 -8.78 -13.48
C PRO A 65 -0.66 -9.87 -14.47
N HIS A 66 0.59 -10.35 -14.32
CA HIS A 66 1.19 -11.42 -15.12
C HIS A 66 2.24 -12.17 -14.29
N THR A 67 2.47 -13.45 -14.60
CA THR A 67 3.35 -14.36 -13.84
C THR A 67 4.73 -13.78 -13.48
N SER A 68 5.33 -12.96 -14.35
CA SER A 68 6.66 -12.36 -14.16
C SER A 68 6.68 -10.90 -13.72
N ALA A 69 5.55 -10.20 -13.70
CA ALA A 69 5.50 -8.75 -13.53
C ALA A 69 5.72 -8.29 -12.07
N GLY A 70 5.68 -9.22 -11.11
CA GLY A 70 5.64 -8.90 -9.68
C GLY A 70 4.23 -8.99 -9.11
N ARG A 71 3.99 -8.27 -8.01
CA ARG A 71 2.69 -8.20 -7.35
C ARG A 71 2.32 -6.76 -6.99
N LEU A 72 1.02 -6.49 -6.95
CA LEU A 72 0.44 -5.22 -6.51
C LEU A 72 -0.61 -5.49 -5.44
N PRO A 73 -0.88 -4.55 -4.53
CA PRO A 73 -1.92 -4.72 -3.54
C PRO A 73 -3.30 -4.73 -4.19
N THR A 74 -4.17 -5.61 -3.68
CA THR A 74 -5.60 -5.59 -4.03
C THR A 74 -6.31 -4.46 -3.28
N GLU A 75 -7.57 -4.20 -3.63
CA GLU A 75 -8.42 -3.30 -2.85
C GLU A 75 -8.49 -3.72 -1.37
N GLN A 76 -8.66 -5.02 -1.11
CA GLN A 76 -8.67 -5.56 0.25
C GLN A 76 -7.32 -5.37 0.94
N GLY A 77 -6.22 -5.59 0.21
CA GLY A 77 -4.88 -5.33 0.72
C GLY A 77 -4.67 -3.87 1.12
N LEU A 78 -5.07 -2.93 0.26
CA LEU A 78 -4.98 -1.50 0.56
C LEU A 78 -5.85 -1.11 1.76
N ARG A 79 -7.07 -1.64 1.87
CA ARG A 79 -7.94 -1.42 3.04
C ARG A 79 -7.26 -1.90 4.33
N LEU A 80 -6.73 -3.12 4.33
CA LEU A 80 -6.02 -3.69 5.48
C LEU A 80 -4.77 -2.86 5.84
N PHE A 81 -4.05 -2.36 4.85
CA PHE A 81 -2.91 -1.46 5.06
C PHE A 81 -3.32 -0.17 5.76
N VAL A 82 -4.33 0.53 5.24
CA VAL A 82 -4.82 1.79 5.81
C VAL A 82 -5.36 1.59 7.22
N ASP A 83 -6.14 0.52 7.44
CA ASP A 83 -6.86 0.33 8.70
C ASP A 83 -5.96 -0.12 9.87
N GLY A 84 -4.77 -0.67 9.62
CA GLY A 84 -3.95 -1.15 10.74
C GLY A 84 -2.45 -1.34 10.51
N MET A 85 -1.88 -0.80 9.44
CA MET A 85 -0.43 -0.72 9.27
C MET A 85 0.07 0.68 8.94
N MET A 86 -0.78 1.53 8.35
CA MET A 86 -0.43 2.90 8.06
C MET A 86 -0.29 3.69 9.37
N GLN A 87 0.92 4.13 9.66
CA GLN A 87 1.14 5.10 10.73
C GLN A 87 0.90 6.49 10.15
N VAL A 88 -0.35 6.95 10.27
CA VAL A 88 -0.72 8.31 9.86
C VAL A 88 -0.27 9.26 10.96
N ALA A 89 0.69 10.13 10.64
CA ALA A 89 0.92 11.32 11.45
C ALA A 89 -0.24 12.29 11.21
N GLU A 90 -0.71 12.95 12.26
CA GLU A 90 -1.68 14.03 12.07
C GLU A 90 -1.09 15.09 11.13
N PRO A 91 -1.85 15.56 10.12
CA PRO A 91 -1.37 16.61 9.23
C PRO A 91 -1.02 17.84 10.06
N SER A 92 0.07 18.50 9.68
CA SER A 92 0.56 19.67 10.41
C SER A 92 -0.47 20.80 10.38
N ALA A 93 -0.37 21.77 11.29
CA ALA A 93 -1.26 22.92 11.29
C ALA A 93 -1.18 23.71 9.96
N GLU A 94 0.00 23.72 9.33
CA GLU A 94 0.20 24.32 8.00
C GLU A 94 -0.51 23.54 6.89
N ASP A 95 -0.35 22.22 6.86
CA ASP A 95 -1.05 21.36 5.89
C ASP A 95 -2.57 21.51 6.02
N ARG A 96 -3.09 21.55 7.26
CA ARG A 96 -4.52 21.76 7.53
C ARG A 96 -5.00 23.10 7.00
N ALA A 97 -4.28 24.19 7.30
CA ALA A 97 -4.64 25.53 6.84
C ALA A 97 -4.62 25.64 5.31
N GLN A 98 -3.66 25.01 4.62
CA GLN A 98 -3.60 24.97 3.16
C GLN A 98 -4.78 24.20 2.55
N ILE A 99 -5.13 23.05 3.13
CA ILE A 99 -6.29 22.26 2.69
C ILE A 99 -7.58 23.06 2.85
N GLU A 100 -7.79 23.70 4.01
CA GLU A 100 -8.97 24.53 4.29
C GLU A 100 -9.07 25.74 3.34
N ALA A 101 -7.95 26.42 3.08
CA ALA A 101 -7.91 27.54 2.14
C ALA A 101 -8.29 27.10 0.72
N SER A 102 -7.81 25.93 0.27
CA SER A 102 -8.11 25.38 -1.07
C SER A 102 -9.59 25.05 -1.25
N LEU A 103 -10.30 24.72 -0.16
CA LEU A 103 -11.76 24.47 -0.20
C LEU A 103 -12.58 25.76 -0.32
N SER A 104 -12.04 26.90 0.12
CA SER A 104 -12.73 28.19 0.11
C SER A 104 -12.68 28.91 -1.24
N ASP A 105 -11.69 28.58 -2.09
CA ASP A 105 -11.47 29.22 -3.39
C ASP A 105 -12.29 28.56 -4.52
N ALA A 106 -12.77 27.33 -4.29
CA ALA A 106 -13.73 26.69 -5.17
C ALA A 106 -15.12 27.33 -4.93
N GLY A 107 -15.48 28.27 -5.79
CA GLY A 107 -16.86 28.76 -5.90
C GLY A 107 -17.88 27.62 -6.11
N PRO A 108 -19.19 27.90 -6.09
CA PRO A 108 -20.23 26.89 -6.24
C PRO A 108 -19.94 25.97 -7.43
N ILE A 109 -20.13 24.65 -7.29
CA ILE A 109 -19.88 23.65 -8.35
C ILE A 109 -20.59 24.07 -9.65
N GLU A 110 -21.75 24.72 -9.54
CA GLU A 110 -22.50 25.27 -10.68
C GLU A 110 -21.70 26.28 -11.51
N SER A 111 -20.77 27.03 -10.89
CA SER A 111 -19.92 28.03 -11.56
C SER A 111 -18.80 27.41 -12.39
N ALA A 112 -18.39 26.16 -12.09
CA ALA A 112 -17.32 25.46 -12.78
C ALA A 112 -17.80 24.61 -13.97
N LEU A 113 -19.12 24.44 -14.12
CA LEU A 113 -19.76 23.63 -15.17
C LEU A 113 -20.35 24.47 -16.32
N ALA A 114 -20.19 25.80 -16.28
CA ALA A 114 -20.72 26.74 -17.26
C ALA A 114 -19.75 27.01 -18.43
#